data_AF-A0A7H8RDY8-F1
#
_entry.id   AF-A0A7H8RDY8-F1
#
_cell.length_a   1.000
_cell.length_b   1.000
_cell.length_c   1.000
_cell.angle_alpha   90.00
_cell.angle_beta   90.00
_cell.angle_gamma   90.00
#
_symmetry.space_group_name_H-M   'P 1'
#
loop_
_entity.id
_entity.type
_entity.pdbx_description
1 polymer ?
#
loop_
_entity_poly.entity_id
_entity_poly.type
_entity_poly.pdbx_seq_one_letter_code
_entity_poly.pdbx_strand_id
1 'polypeptide(L)'
;MKLAPYFIVLILGLLQGALAVKAQQKSVIITFPDDTPDTVMLEAKRTITDAGGWITHEYNLFKGFAAKASSNALQTISTASTNFLPVIEEDQVVSVNGDLTKE
;
A
#
# COMPACT_ATOMS: atom_id res chain seq x y z
N MET A 1 -3.83 -5.84 50.33
CA MET A 1 -2.93 -5.79 49.16
C MET A 1 -3.55 -4.91 48.09
N LYS A 2 -2.95 -3.74 47.78
CA LYS A 2 -3.40 -2.82 46.71
C LYS A 2 -2.80 -3.26 45.37
N LEU A 3 -3.25 -4.39 44.83
CA LEU A 3 -2.74 -4.94 43.55
C LEU A 3 -3.50 -4.44 42.32
N ALA A 4 -4.70 -3.88 42.50
CA ALA A 4 -5.54 -3.32 41.43
C ALA A 4 -4.83 -2.31 40.49
N PRO A 5 -3.97 -1.38 40.94
CA PRO A 5 -3.33 -0.43 40.02
C PRO A 5 -2.34 -1.11 39.05
N TYR A 6 -1.72 -2.23 39.44
CA TYR A 6 -0.77 -2.94 38.57
C TYR A 6 -1.45 -3.68 37.41
N PHE A 7 -2.67 -4.18 37.62
CA PHE A 7 -3.48 -4.78 36.55
C PHE A 7 -3.90 -3.74 35.51
N ILE A 8 -4.25 -2.52 35.94
CA ILE A 8 -4.60 -1.42 35.04
C ILE A 8 -3.39 -1.02 34.19
N VAL A 9 -2.20 -0.92 34.79
CA VAL A 9 -0.95 -0.61 34.06
C VAL A 9 -0.59 -1.72 33.07
N LEU A 10 -0.79 -3.00 33.43
CA LEU A 10 -0.57 -4.13 32.52
C LEU A 10 -1.53 -4.10 31.32
N ILE A 11 -2.81 -3.85 31.56
CA ILE A 11 -3.83 -3.78 30.50
C ILE A 11 -3.57 -2.58 29.57
N LEU A 12 -3.21 -1.41 30.11
CA LEU A 12 -2.85 -0.25 29.29
C LEU A 12 -1.56 -0.51 28.48
N GLY A 13 -0.57 -1.20 29.06
CA GLY A 13 0.65 -1.59 28.36
C GLY A 13 0.41 -2.53 27.18
N LEU A 14 -0.46 -3.53 27.36
CA LEU A 14 -0.83 -4.48 26.29
C LEU A 14 -1.67 -3.83 25.19
N LEU A 15 -2.50 -2.84 25.52
CA LEU A 15 -3.36 -2.15 24.55
C LEU A 15 -2.56 -1.33 23.54
N GLN A 16 -1.41 -0.76 23.94
CA GLN A 16 -0.56 0.02 23.01
C GLN A 16 0.09 -0.85 21.93
N GLY A 17 0.36 -2.13 22.20
CA GLY A 17 0.90 -3.07 21.21
C GLY A 17 -0.11 -3.45 20.12
N ALA A 18 -1.40 -3.43 20.42
CA ALA A 18 -2.46 -3.82 19.48
C ALA A 18 -2.79 -2.74 18.44
N LEU A 19 -2.49 -1.47 18.73
CA LEU A 19 -2.89 -0.33 17.89
C LEU A 19 -1.79 0.15 16.93
N ALA A 20 -0.55 -0.33 17.06
CA ALA A 20 0.60 0.15 16.29
C ALA A 20 0.74 -0.47 14.88
N VAL A 21 -0.16 -1.36 14.46
CA VAL A 21 -0.12 -1.98 13.11
C VAL A 21 -0.98 -1.20 12.12
N LYS A 22 -0.79 0.11 12.01
CA LYS A 22 -1.10 0.76 10.73
C LYS A 22 0.10 0.51 9.84
N ALA A 23 -0.01 -0.46 8.94
CA ALA A 23 1.04 -0.73 7.97
C ALA A 23 1.37 0.57 7.23
N GLN A 24 2.64 1.01 7.29
CA GLN A 24 3.09 2.19 6.55
C GLN A 24 2.69 2.02 5.08
N GLN A 25 1.88 2.95 4.58
CA GLN A 25 1.43 2.95 3.19
C GLN A 25 2.34 3.85 2.37
N LYS A 26 2.64 3.40 1.16
CA LYS A 26 3.38 4.16 0.15
C LYS A 26 2.44 4.72 -0.89
N SER A 27 2.75 5.92 -1.37
CA SER A 27 2.18 6.44 -2.62
C SER A 27 2.89 5.77 -3.78
N VAL A 28 2.15 5.10 -4.67
CA VAL A 28 2.75 4.40 -5.80
C VAL A 28 1.94 4.57 -7.08
N ILE A 29 2.64 4.43 -8.20
CA ILE A 29 2.09 4.18 -9.52
C ILE A 29 2.41 2.72 -9.87
N ILE A 30 1.40 1.97 -10.30
CA ILE A 30 1.52 0.58 -10.74
C ILE A 30 1.15 0.52 -12.21
N THR A 31 2.11 0.09 -13.03
CA THR A 31 1.98 0.02 -14.49
C THR A 31 2.14 -1.43 -14.93
N PHE A 32 1.27 -1.90 -15.81
CA PHE A 32 1.25 -3.24 -16.37
C PHE A 32 1.57 -3.22 -17.87
N PRO A 33 2.02 -4.35 -18.45
CA PRO A 33 2.08 -4.52 -19.90
C PRO A 33 0.74 -4.25 -20.60
N ASP A 34 0.78 -3.71 -21.82
CA ASP A 34 -0.43 -3.29 -22.56
C ASP A 34 -1.43 -4.42 -22.85
N ASP A 35 -0.95 -5.66 -22.95
CA ASP A 35 -1.75 -6.87 -23.18
C ASP A 35 -2.33 -7.48 -21.89
N THR A 36 -2.14 -6.82 -20.75
CA THR A 36 -2.63 -7.30 -19.45
C THR A 36 -4.15 -7.33 -19.42
N PRO A 37 -4.77 -8.49 -19.11
CA PRO A 37 -6.22 -8.60 -18.97
C PRO A 37 -6.76 -7.74 -17.83
N ASP A 38 -7.94 -7.17 -18.02
CA ASP A 38 -8.58 -6.32 -17.00
C ASP A 38 -8.84 -7.08 -15.69
N THR A 39 -8.99 -8.41 -15.73
CA THR A 39 -9.12 -9.25 -14.54
C THR A 39 -7.89 -9.21 -13.64
N VAL A 40 -6.69 -9.15 -14.22
CA VAL A 40 -5.42 -9.06 -13.48
C VAL A 40 -5.32 -7.71 -12.79
N MET A 41 -5.66 -6.62 -13.49
CA MET A 41 -5.67 -5.29 -12.87
C MET A 41 -6.74 -5.17 -11.78
N LEU A 42 -7.92 -5.77 -11.99
CA LEU A 42 -8.99 -5.79 -11.00
C LEU A 42 -8.57 -6.54 -9.72
N GLU A 43 -7.89 -7.68 -9.88
CA GLU A 43 -7.33 -8.44 -8.76
C GLU A 43 -6.27 -7.63 -8.02
N ALA A 44 -5.34 -6.98 -8.73
CA ALA A 44 -4.35 -6.12 -8.11
C ALA A 44 -4.98 -4.95 -7.32
N LYS A 45 -6.02 -4.30 -7.86
CA LYS A 45 -6.78 -3.27 -7.14
C LYS A 45 -7.44 -3.84 -5.89
N ARG A 46 -8.02 -5.05 -5.96
CA ARG A 46 -8.58 -5.75 -4.79
C ARG A 46 -7.53 -6.08 -3.73
N THR A 47 -6.37 -6.57 -4.12
CA THR A 47 -5.26 -6.84 -3.18
C THR A 47 -4.89 -5.59 -2.38
N ILE A 48 -4.91 -4.42 -3.01
CA ILE A 48 -4.66 -3.14 -2.32
C ILE A 48 -5.79 -2.81 -1.34
N THR A 49 -7.05 -2.86 -1.78
CA THR A 49 -8.18 -2.49 -0.93
C THR A 49 -8.38 -3.45 0.24
N ASP A 50 -8.19 -4.75 0.02
CA ASP A 50 -8.30 -5.79 1.04
C ASP A 50 -7.19 -5.64 2.11
N ALA A 51 -6.04 -5.09 1.73
CA ALA A 51 -4.94 -4.73 2.63
C ALA A 51 -5.11 -3.34 3.30
N GLY A 52 -6.29 -2.71 3.17
CA GLY A 52 -6.61 -1.40 3.76
C GLY A 52 -6.04 -0.20 3.00
N GLY A 53 -5.51 -0.40 1.79
CA GLY A 53 -5.13 0.66 0.86
C GLY A 53 -6.32 1.20 0.06
N TRP A 54 -6.06 2.16 -0.82
CA TRP A 54 -7.06 2.68 -1.75
C TRP A 54 -6.43 3.17 -3.05
N ILE A 55 -7.24 3.16 -4.11
CA ILE A 55 -6.85 3.65 -5.43
C ILE A 55 -7.04 5.17 -5.45
N THR A 56 -6.01 5.90 -5.86
CA THR A 56 -6.03 7.37 -5.93
C THR A 56 -6.34 7.86 -7.35
N HIS A 57 -5.95 7.10 -8.37
CA HIS A 57 -6.21 7.45 -9.77
C HIS A 57 -6.18 6.21 -10.66
N GLU A 58 -6.97 6.20 -11.73
CA GLU A 58 -6.91 5.17 -12.78
C GLU A 58 -6.52 5.82 -14.10
N TYR A 59 -5.54 5.25 -14.80
CA TYR A 59 -5.05 5.82 -16.06
C TYR A 59 -5.79 5.20 -17.24
N ASN A 60 -6.13 6.06 -18.21
CA ASN A 60 -6.71 5.63 -19.49
C ASN A 60 -5.67 5.56 -20.62
N LEU A 61 -4.51 6.21 -20.44
CA LEU A 61 -3.45 6.27 -21.45
C LEU A 61 -2.58 5.01 -21.50
N PHE A 62 -2.48 4.28 -20.39
CA PHE A 62 -1.74 3.03 -20.26
C PHE A 62 -2.44 2.13 -19.23
N LYS A 63 -2.11 0.83 -19.24
CA LYS A 63 -2.64 -0.13 -18.27
C LYS A 63 -2.01 0.09 -16.90
N GLY A 64 -2.64 0.87 -16.05
CA GLY A 64 -2.11 1.14 -14.72
C GLY A 64 -3.02 2.00 -13.86
N PHE A 65 -2.62 2.18 -12.61
CA PHE A 65 -3.33 3.01 -11.64
C PHE A 65 -2.37 3.49 -10.54
N ALA A 66 -2.74 4.57 -9.85
CA ALA A 66 -2.06 5.06 -8.66
C ALA A 66 -2.81 4.65 -7.40
N ALA A 67 -2.08 4.41 -6.31
CA ALA A 67 -2.66 3.95 -5.05
C ALA A 67 -1.85 4.35 -3.81
N LYS A 68 -2.52 4.35 -2.65
CA LYS A 68 -1.86 4.23 -1.34
C LYS A 68 -1.93 2.76 -0.92
N ALA A 69 -0.77 2.12 -0.79
CA ALA A 69 -0.68 0.67 -0.58
C ALA A 69 0.40 0.28 0.43
N SER A 70 0.17 -0.79 1.18
CA SER A 70 1.17 -1.34 2.11
C SER A 70 2.27 -2.11 1.35
N SER A 71 3.48 -2.17 1.90
CA SER A 71 4.59 -2.94 1.28
C SER A 71 4.23 -4.42 1.04
N ASN A 72 3.41 -5.01 1.91
CA ASN A 72 2.95 -6.40 1.75
C ASN A 72 2.01 -6.56 0.54
N ALA A 73 1.07 -5.63 0.36
CA ALA A 73 0.20 -5.63 -0.82
C ALA A 73 1.01 -5.47 -2.11
N LEU A 74 2.00 -4.57 -2.12
CA LEU A 74 2.88 -4.36 -3.27
C LEU A 74 3.72 -5.60 -3.59
N GLN A 75 4.24 -6.29 -2.57
CA GLN A 75 4.98 -7.53 -2.75
C GLN A 75 4.09 -8.68 -3.26
N THR A 76 2.84 -8.73 -2.82
CA THR A 76 1.87 -9.70 -3.32
C THR A 76 1.59 -9.45 -4.80
N ILE A 77 1.37 -8.19 -5.19
CA ILE A 77 1.12 -7.80 -6.58
C ILE A 77 2.33 -8.07 -7.47
N SER A 78 3.55 -7.77 -7.01
CA SER A 78 4.77 -8.00 -7.80
C SER A 78 5.09 -9.47 -8.05
N THR A 79 4.46 -10.38 -7.32
CA THR A 79 4.66 -11.83 -7.42
C THR A 79 3.44 -12.60 -7.91
N ALA A 80 2.31 -11.92 -8.13
CA ALA A 80 1.04 -12.55 -8.50
C ALA A 80 1.02 -13.16 -9.92
N SER A 81 1.87 -12.68 -10.82
CA SER A 81 1.93 -13.15 -12.21
C SER A 81 3.35 -13.11 -12.75
N THR A 82 3.74 -14.15 -13.51
CA THR A 82 4.99 -14.15 -14.28
C THR A 82 4.82 -13.59 -15.69
N ASN A 83 3.58 -13.55 -16.20
CA ASN A 83 3.28 -13.11 -17.58
C ASN A 83 2.91 -11.62 -17.65
N PHE A 84 2.41 -11.05 -16.55
CA PHE A 84 1.93 -9.67 -16.47
C PHE A 84 2.62 -8.96 -15.31
N LEU A 85 3.94 -8.93 -15.34
CA LEU A 85 4.76 -8.34 -14.29
C LEU A 85 4.55 -6.82 -14.25
N PRO A 86 4.05 -6.26 -13.13
CA PRO A 86 3.91 -4.83 -13.02
C PRO A 86 5.24 -4.14 -12.71
N VAL A 87 5.39 -2.92 -13.20
CA VAL A 87 6.37 -1.95 -12.72
C VAL A 87 5.71 -1.13 -11.61
N ILE A 88 6.34 -1.07 -10.45
CA ILE A 88 5.84 -0.35 -9.27
C ILE A 88 6.84 0.75 -8.92
N GLU A 89 6.38 2.00 -8.99
CA GLU A 89 7.20 3.18 -8.72
C GLU A 89 6.60 3.97 -7.56
N GLU A 90 7.45 4.45 -6.63
CA GLU A 90 7.00 5.38 -5.60
C GLU A 90 6.66 6.72 -6.26
N ASP A 91 5.49 7.27 -5.96
CA ASP A 91 5.08 8.58 -6.45
C ASP A 91 5.99 9.66 -5.85
N GLN A 92 6.36 10.66 -6.63
CA GLN A 92 7.33 11.69 -6.25
C GLN A 92 6.77 13.08 -6.56
N VAL A 93 7.04 14.02 -5.66
CA VAL A 93 6.75 15.43 -5.91
C VAL A 93 7.88 16.01 -6.76
N VAL A 94 7.50 16.62 -7.88
CA VAL A 94 8.40 17.37 -8.75
C VAL A 94 8.25 18.85 -8.46
N SER A 95 9.36 19.53 -8.17
CA SER A 95 9.39 20.98 -7.97
C SER A 95 9.84 21.73 -9.22
N VAL A 96 9.45 23.00 -9.35
CA VAL A 96 9.88 23.89 -10.45
C VAL A 96 11.40 24.06 -10.56
N ASN A 97 12.14 23.78 -9.48
CA ASN A 97 13.59 23.88 -9.46
C ASN A 97 14.28 22.57 -9.89
N GLY A 98 13.52 21.53 -10.21
CA GLY A 98 14.04 20.22 -10.64
C GLY A 98 14.33 19.25 -9.49
N ASP A 99 14.12 19.64 -8.24
CA ASP A 99 14.29 18.74 -7.10
C ASP A 99 13.14 17.72 -7.03
N LEU A 100 13.49 16.46 -6.79
CA LEU A 100 12.57 15.36 -6.51
C LEU A 100 12.53 15.10 -5.01
N THR A 101 11.33 15.13 -4.43
CA THR A 101 11.13 14.78 -3.01
C THR A 101 10.16 13.62 -2.88
N LYS A 102 10.51 12.65 -2.03
CA LYS A 102 9.62 11.56 -1.62
C LYS A 102 8.51 12.13 -0.73
N GLU A 103 7.26 11.70 -0.95
CA GLU A 103 6.17 11.93 0.01
C GLU A 103 6.36 11.16 1.33
#